data_AF-A0A1A8I5M5-F1
#
_entry.id   AF-A0A1A8I5M5-F1
#
_cell.length_a   1.000
_cell.length_b   1.000
_cell.length_c   1.000
_cell.angle_alpha   90.00
_cell.angle_beta   90.00
_cell.angle_gamma   90.00
#
_symmetry.space_group_name_H-M   'P 1'
#
loop_
_entity.id
_entity.type
_entity.pdbx_description
1 polymer ?
#
loop_
_entity_poly.entity_id
_entity_poly.type
_entity_poly.pdbx_seq_one_letter_code
_entity_poly.pdbx_strand_id
1 'polypeptide(L)' 'KMLGCVKAAECGAETTLELFFNKTVFVMTKECCNTPFCNAAHQIRLYTLLHLCVALMTTWHLAEASLG' A
#
# COMPACT_ATOMS: atom_id res chain seq x y z
N LYS A 1 7.11 -7.82 0.91
CA LYS A 1 5.65 -8.10 0.86
C LYS A 1 5.30 -8.39 -0.60
N MET A 2 4.74 -9.54 -0.92
CA MET A 2 4.23 -9.87 -2.27
C MET A 2 2.75 -9.51 -2.34
N LEU A 3 2.30 -8.98 -3.48
CA LEU A 3 0.91 -8.62 -3.74
C LEU A 3 0.41 -9.40 -4.95
N GLY A 4 -0.84 -9.83 -4.92
CA GLY A 4 -1.45 -10.58 -6.01
C GLY A 4 -2.85 -11.07 -5.67
N CYS A 5 -3.44 -11.78 -6.62
CA CYS A 5 -4.70 -12.49 -6.43
C CYS A 5 -4.41 -13.89 -5.87
N VAL A 6 -5.32 -14.39 -5.04
CA VAL A 6 -5.24 -15.72 -4.46
C VAL A 6 -6.63 -16.34 -4.39
N LYS A 7 -6.73 -17.68 -4.36
CA LYS A 7 -7.99 -18.35 -4.10
C LYS A 7 -8.44 -18.09 -2.66
N ALA A 8 -9.75 -17.99 -2.44
CA ALA A 8 -10.30 -17.74 -1.10
C ALA A 8 -9.84 -18.77 -0.05
N ALA A 9 -9.68 -20.03 -0.43
CA ALA A 9 -9.20 -21.10 0.45
C ALA A 9 -7.75 -20.93 0.93
N GLU A 10 -6.95 -20.12 0.23
CA GLU A 10 -5.55 -19.86 0.56
C GLU A 10 -5.39 -18.55 1.36
N CYS A 11 -6.48 -17.83 1.61
CA CYS A 11 -6.48 -16.59 2.36
C CYS A 11 -6.36 -16.84 3.87
N GLY A 12 -5.51 -16.09 4.56
CA GLY A 12 -5.22 -16.27 5.99
C GLY A 12 -4.45 -17.56 6.31
N ALA A 13 -4.28 -18.46 5.34
CA ALA A 13 -3.52 -19.68 5.49
C ALA A 13 -2.01 -19.36 5.57
N GLU A 14 -1.37 -19.96 6.56
CA GLU A 14 0.08 -19.99 6.67
C GLU A 14 0.62 -20.94 5.61
N THR A 15 1.47 -20.42 4.73
CA THR A 15 2.13 -21.23 3.71
C THR A 15 3.63 -21.16 3.87
N THR A 16 4.22 -22.35 3.90
CA THR A 16 5.66 -22.54 3.89
C THR A 16 6.16 -22.50 2.45
N LEU A 17 7.00 -21.52 2.13
CA LEU A 17 7.65 -21.42 0.82
C LEU A 17 9.12 -21.78 0.97
N GLU A 18 9.55 -22.78 0.20
CA GLU A 18 10.96 -23.11 0.01
C GLU A 18 11.47 -22.39 -1.24
N LEU A 19 12.21 -21.30 -1.05
CA LEU A 19 12.75 -20.49 -2.15
C LEU A 19 14.04 -21.06 -2.73
N PHE A 20 14.74 -21.91 -1.97
CA PHE A 20 15.94 -22.62 -2.39
C PHE A 20 15.93 -24.02 -1.79
N PHE A 21 16.18 -25.05 -2.60
CA PHE A 21 16.31 -26.43 -2.15
C PHE A 21 17.18 -26.49 -0.88
N ASN A 22 16.55 -26.81 0.26
CA ASN A 22 17.16 -27.06 1.58
C ASN A 22 17.83 -25.90 2.35
N LYS A 23 17.53 -24.62 2.09
CA LYS A 23 18.21 -23.54 2.85
C LYS A 23 17.34 -22.47 3.52
N THR A 24 16.10 -22.25 3.10
CA THR A 24 15.29 -21.23 3.76
C THR A 24 13.79 -21.53 3.69
N VAL A 25 13.22 -21.77 4.86
CA VAL A 25 11.80 -21.98 5.09
C VAL A 25 11.20 -20.63 5.43
N PHE A 26 10.37 -20.07 4.54
CA PHE A 26 9.64 -18.84 4.83
C PHE A 26 8.20 -19.16 5.18
N VAL A 27 7.79 -18.69 6.36
CA VAL A 27 6.40 -18.65 6.75
C VAL A 27 5.77 -17.39 6.17
N MET A 28 4.81 -17.55 5.25
CA MET A 28 4.01 -16.46 4.73
C MET A 28 2.58 -16.52 5.26
N THR A 29 2.15 -15.42 5.89
CA THR A 29 0.74 -15.16 6.20
C THR A 29 0.13 -14.31 5.08
N LYS A 30 -1.03 -14.71 4.55
CA LYS A 30 -1.71 -13.99 3.46
C LYS A 30 -2.88 -13.16 4.00
N GLU A 31 -2.74 -11.84 3.94
CA GLU A 31 -3.86 -10.91 4.12
C GLU A 31 -4.59 -10.75 2.79
N CYS A 32 -5.92 -10.84 2.80
CA CYS A 32 -6.70 -10.67 1.56
C CYS A 32 -7.97 -9.86 1.78
N CYS A 33 -8.51 -9.45 0.66
CA CYS A 33 -9.67 -8.61 0.52
C CYS A 33 -10.34 -8.95 -0.82
N ASN A 34 -11.59 -8.53 -0.99
CA ASN A 34 -12.51 -9.01 -2.01
C ASN A 34 -13.04 -7.90 -2.93
N THR A 35 -12.53 -6.67 -2.79
CA THR A 35 -12.79 -5.57 -3.71
C THR A 35 -11.64 -5.42 -4.71
N PRO A 36 -11.89 -4.96 -5.95
CA PRO A 36 -10.82 -4.74 -6.92
C PRO A 36 -9.73 -3.80 -6.38
N PHE A 37 -8.45 -4.13 -6.62
CA PHE A 37 -7.27 -3.34 -6.23
C PHE A 37 -7.08 -3.09 -4.72
N CYS A 38 -7.83 -3.79 -3.86
CA CYS A 38 -7.83 -3.56 -2.41
C CYS A 38 -6.48 -3.86 -1.72
N ASN A 39 -5.65 -4.71 -2.30
CA ASN A 39 -4.32 -5.07 -1.79
C ASN A 39 -3.22 -4.11 -2.27
N ALA A 40 -3.56 -3.03 -2.97
CA ALA A 40 -2.59 -2.05 -3.42
C ALA A 40 -1.87 -1.41 -2.21
N ALA A 41 -0.54 -1.36 -2.25
CA ALA A 41 0.29 -0.66 -1.26
C ALA A 41 0.06 0.86 -1.19
N HIS A 42 -0.91 1.38 -1.95
CA HIS A 42 -1.09 2.79 -2.29
C HIS A 42 -1.71 3.63 -1.15
N GLN A 43 -2.20 3.03 -0.06
CA GLN A 43 -2.91 3.80 0.97
C GLN A 43 -2.08 4.95 1.58
N ILE A 44 -0.75 4.78 1.68
CA ILE A 44 0.14 5.82 2.22
C ILE A 44 0.31 7.02 1.28
N ARG A 45 0.22 6.80 -0.05
CA ARG A 45 0.56 7.81 -1.05
C ARG A 45 -0.60 8.77 -1.38
N LEU A 46 -1.86 8.37 -1.15
CA LEU A 46 -3.00 9.26 -1.40
C LEU A 46 -3.11 10.37 -0.35
N TYR A 47 -2.96 10.04 0.94
CA TYR A 47 -2.98 11.04 2.01
C TYR A 47 -1.82 12.02 1.91
N THR A 48 -0.60 11.53 1.62
CA THR A 48 0.55 12.43 1.43
C THR A 48 0.37 13.34 0.22
N LEU A 49 -0.16 12.84 -0.90
CA LEU A 49 -0.48 13.68 -2.06
C LEU A 49 -1.54 14.72 -1.72
N LEU A 50 -2.59 14.35 -1.00
CA LEU A 50 -3.64 15.27 -0.56
C LEU A 50 -3.07 16.38 0.34
N HIS A 51 -2.24 16.03 1.32
CA HIS A 51 -1.57 16.99 2.19
C HIS A 51 -0.64 17.92 1.41
N LEU A 52 0.09 17.40 0.42
CA LEU A 52 0.97 18.21 -0.43
C LEU A 52 0.16 19.22 -1.26
N CYS A 53 -0.95 18.79 -1.85
CA CYS A 53 -1.85 19.66 -2.61
C CYS A 53 -2.43 20.76 -1.74
N VAL A 54 -2.90 20.42 -0.53
CA VAL A 54 -3.43 21.41 0.42
C VAL A 54 -2.33 22.40 0.83
N ALA A 55 -1.12 21.92 1.16
CA ALA A 55 0.00 22.79 1.49
C ALA A 55 0.31 23.77 0.36
N LEU A 56 0.43 23.29 -0.88
CA LEU A 56 0.67 24.13 -2.06
C LEU A 56 -0.40 25.22 -2.24
N MET A 57 -1.69 24.84 -2.17
CA MET A 57 -2.80 25.78 -2.26
C MET A 57 -2.74 26.84 -1.15
N THR A 58 -2.49 26.43 0.09
CA THR A 58 -2.38 27.39 1.21
C THR A 58 -1.20 28.34 1.05
N THR A 59 -0.04 27.85 0.61
CA THR A 59 1.13 28.70 0.36
C THR A 59 0.91 29.67 -0.79
N TRP A 60 0.18 29.24 -1.83
CA TRP A 60 -0.16 30.10 -2.96
C TRP A 60 -1.06 31.26 -2.51
N HIS A 61 -2.14 30.96 -1.78
CA HIS A 61 -3.05 31.99 -1.28
C HIS A 61 -2.39 32.96 -0.30
N LEU A 62 -1.48 32.49 0.55
CA LEU A 62 -0.71 33.34 1.44
C LEU A 62 0.27 34.25 0.68
N ALA A 63 0.89 33.73 -0.39
CA ALA A 63 1.78 34.52 -1.24
C ALA A 63 1.01 35.62 -2.00
N GLU A 64 -0.19 35.31 -2.54
CA GLU A 64 -1.06 36.31 -3.16
C GLU A 64 -1.50 37.39 -2.16
N ALA A 65 -1.94 37.00 -0.95
CA ALA A 65 -2.33 37.94 0.09
C ALA A 65 -1.18 38.79 0.64
N SER A 66 0.07 38.36 0.49
CA SER A 66 1.26 39.13 0.90
C SER A 66 1.73 40.11 -0.17
N LEU A 67 1.35 39.92 -1.44
CA LEU A 67 1.79 40.75 -2.57
C LEU A 67 0.79 41.87 -2.93
N GLY A 68 -0.42 41.84 -2.37
CA GLY A 68 -1.45 42.88 -2.51
C GLY A 68 -1.49 43.80 -1.30
#